data_AF-A0A0G4MK22-F1
#
_entry.id   AF-A0A0G4MK22-F1
#
_cell.length_a   1.000
_cell.length_b   1.000
_cell.length_c   1.000
_cell.angle_alpha   90.00
_cell.angle_beta   90.00
_cell.angle_gamma   90.00
#
_symmetry.space_group_name_H-M   'P 1'
#
loop_
_entity.id
_entity.type
_entity.pdbx_description
1 polymer ?
#
loop_
_entity_poly.entity_id
_entity_poly.type
_entity_poly.pdbx_seq_one_letter_code
_entity_poly.pdbx_strand_id
1 'polypeptide(L)'
;MDLRIHMNDVKAAVPLFTNQMSYINQALVRPIVAYINAKKTYIPISCRIVKRASDFDGSWTVFDCGLMDDLSAETYEAFARDVENQQSRVRRFRKVGFWTLSLAVHALFMGMAGNV
;
A
#
# COMPACT_ATOMS: atom_id res chain seq x y z
N MET A 1 -18.09 -2.03 10.95
CA MET A 1 -17.41 -3.31 11.18
C MET A 1 -15.93 -3.10 10.92
N ASP A 2 -15.06 -3.59 11.80
CA ASP A 2 -13.60 -3.47 11.61
C ASP A 2 -13.04 -4.82 11.15
N LEU A 3 -12.35 -4.81 10.01
CA LEU A 3 -11.75 -5.97 9.41
C LEU A 3 -10.22 -5.87 9.50
N ARG A 4 -9.61 -6.93 10.03
CA ARG A 4 -8.16 -7.08 10.09
C ARG A 4 -7.77 -8.38 9.43
N ILE A 5 -7.04 -8.29 8.33
CA ILE A 5 -6.55 -9.43 7.56
C ILE A 5 -5.03 -9.46 7.67
N HIS A 6 -4.49 -10.64 7.99
CA HIS A 6 -3.06 -10.88 7.98
C HIS A 6 -2.72 -11.75 6.77
N MET A 7 -1.98 -11.18 5.82
CA MET A 7 -1.54 -11.88 4.63
C MET A 7 -0.09 -12.34 4.82
N ASN A 8 0.11 -13.66 4.89
CA ASN A 8 1.42 -14.28 5.12
C ASN A 8 1.99 -14.82 3.81
N ASP A 9 3.21 -14.37 3.46
CA ASP A 9 3.96 -14.76 2.25
C ASP A 9 3.12 -14.83 0.96
N VAL A 10 2.25 -13.85 0.77
CA VAL A 10 1.40 -13.77 -0.42
C VAL A 10 2.20 -13.40 -1.67
N LYS A 11 1.68 -13.81 -2.83
CA LYS A 11 2.18 -13.44 -4.15
C LYS A 11 1.01 -13.01 -5.01
N ALA A 12 1.23 -12.03 -5.86
CA ALA A 12 0.23 -11.51 -6.77
C ALA A 12 0.78 -11.40 -8.19
N ALA A 13 -0.11 -11.52 -9.17
CA ALA A 13 0.18 -11.30 -10.58
C ALA A 13 -0.83 -10.31 -11.17
N VAL A 14 -0.41 -9.54 -12.17
CA VAL A 14 -1.31 -8.62 -12.88
C VAL A 14 -2.19 -9.45 -13.82
N PRO A 15 -3.53 -9.32 -13.77
CA PRO A 15 -4.41 -10.00 -14.71
C PRO A 15 -4.17 -9.53 -16.14
N LEU A 16 -4.14 -10.47 -17.11
CA LEU A 16 -3.98 -10.15 -18.53
C LEU A 16 -5.26 -9.59 -19.16
N PHE A 17 -6.43 -9.89 -18.58
CA PHE A 17 -7.74 -9.41 -19.03
C PHE A 17 -8.50 -8.78 -17.87
N THR A 18 -8.95 -7.52 -18.02
CA THR A 18 -9.54 -6.71 -16.94
C THR A 18 -11.00 -6.32 -17.19
N ASN A 19 -11.72 -7.05 -18.06
CA ASN A 19 -13.05 -6.66 -18.56
C ASN A 19 -14.17 -6.56 -17.50
N GLN A 20 -13.92 -6.89 -16.23
CA GLN A 20 -14.93 -6.90 -15.16
C GLN A 20 -14.55 -6.07 -13.92
N MET A 21 -13.43 -5.36 -13.92
CA MET A 21 -13.02 -4.60 -12.72
C MET A 21 -13.56 -3.16 -12.76
N SER A 22 -14.80 -2.96 -12.28
CA SER A 22 -15.41 -1.62 -12.19
C SER A 22 -14.87 -0.78 -11.01
N TYR A 23 -14.31 -1.42 -9.97
CA TYR A 23 -13.98 -0.76 -8.69
C TYR A 23 -12.48 -0.47 -8.49
N ILE A 24 -11.65 -0.87 -9.44
CA ILE A 24 -10.18 -0.85 -9.30
C ILE A 24 -9.62 0.19 -10.25
N ASN A 25 -8.95 1.21 -9.72
CA ASN A 25 -8.17 2.12 -10.54
C ASN A 25 -6.96 1.36 -11.13
N GLN A 26 -6.93 1.19 -12.45
CA GLN A 26 -5.88 0.46 -13.15
C GLN A 26 -4.47 1.02 -12.88
N ALA A 27 -4.35 2.29 -12.50
CA ALA A 27 -3.07 2.93 -12.20
C ALA A 27 -2.33 2.30 -10.99
N LEU A 28 -3.06 1.87 -9.94
CA LEU A 28 -2.42 1.32 -8.74
C LEU A 28 -2.29 -0.20 -8.75
N VAL A 29 -2.93 -0.91 -9.69
CA VAL A 29 -2.83 -2.39 -9.78
C VAL A 29 -1.38 -2.85 -9.80
N ARG A 30 -0.56 -2.28 -10.70
CA ARG A 30 0.85 -2.66 -10.83
C ARG A 30 1.66 -2.31 -9.57
N PRO A 31 1.58 -1.08 -9.01
CA PRO A 31 2.19 -0.75 -7.72
C PRO A 31 1.78 -1.67 -6.56
N ILE A 32 0.50 -2.02 -6.45
CA ILE A 32 -0.01 -2.92 -5.40
C ILE A 32 0.57 -4.31 -5.56
N VAL A 33 0.56 -4.87 -6.78
CA VAL A 33 1.18 -6.18 -7.06
C VAL A 33 2.68 -6.15 -6.74
N ALA A 34 3.39 -5.09 -7.11
CA ALA A 34 4.80 -4.93 -6.77
C ALA A 34 5.02 -4.82 -5.26
N TYR A 35 4.16 -4.12 -4.53
CA TYR A 35 4.21 -4.02 -3.07
C TYR A 35 4.00 -5.39 -2.40
N ILE A 36 2.99 -6.14 -2.83
CA ILE A 36 2.72 -7.49 -2.34
C ILE A 36 3.95 -8.38 -2.53
N ASN A 37 4.51 -8.41 -3.73
CA ASN A 37 5.65 -9.27 -4.04
C ASN A 37 6.96 -8.81 -3.38
N ALA A 38 7.11 -7.51 -3.09
CA ALA A 38 8.26 -6.97 -2.36
C ALA A 38 8.24 -7.35 -0.86
N LYS A 39 7.07 -7.62 -0.29
CA LYS A 39 6.90 -8.02 1.10
C LYS A 39 7.02 -9.55 1.23
N LYS A 40 8.14 -10.01 1.78
CA LYS A 40 8.43 -11.44 2.01
C LYS A 40 7.96 -12.00 3.36
N THR A 41 7.27 -11.20 4.17
CA THR A 41 6.86 -11.59 5.53
C THR A 41 5.36 -11.53 5.68
N TYR A 42 4.84 -10.52 6.36
CA TYR A 42 3.42 -10.31 6.62
C TYR A 42 3.00 -8.94 6.08
N ILE A 43 1.79 -8.86 5.53
CA ILE A 43 1.13 -7.61 5.15
C ILE A 43 -0.13 -7.49 6.02
N PRO A 44 -0.17 -6.53 6.96
CA PRO A 44 -1.36 -6.27 7.75
C PRO A 44 -2.31 -5.36 6.96
N ILE A 45 -3.50 -5.86 6.64
CA ILE A 45 -4.56 -5.04 6.06
C ILE A 45 -5.58 -4.74 7.15
N SER A 46 -5.80 -3.46 7.41
CA SER A 46 -6.82 -2.99 8.35
C SER A 46 -7.76 -2.05 7.63
N CYS A 47 -9.04 -2.38 7.62
CA CYS A 47 -10.06 -1.55 7.00
C CYS A 47 -11.35 -1.54 7.82
N ARG A 48 -12.15 -0.50 7.63
CA ARG A 48 -13.40 -0.29 8.39
C ARG A 48 -14.54 -0.17 7.39
N ILE A 49 -15.46 -1.11 7.46
CA ILE A 49 -16.61 -1.18 6.58
C ILE A 49 -17.82 -0.58 7.30
N VAL A 50 -18.49 0.37 6.67
CA VAL A 50 -19.71 1.00 7.19
C VAL A 50 -20.88 0.60 6.31
N LYS A 51 -21.85 -0.12 6.88
CA LYS A 51 -23.04 -0.62 6.19
C LYS A 51 -24.24 -0.58 7.12
N ARG A 52 -25.44 -0.32 6.61
CA ARG A 52 -26.64 -0.27 7.45
C ARG A 52 -27.07 -1.68 7.82
N ALA A 53 -27.60 -1.84 9.03
CA ALA A 53 -28.15 -3.12 9.48
C ALA A 53 -29.26 -3.64 8.55
N SER A 54 -30.10 -2.73 8.03
CA SER A 54 -31.17 -3.05 7.08
C SER A 54 -30.67 -3.65 5.76
N ASP A 55 -29.43 -3.38 5.36
CA ASP A 55 -28.86 -3.93 4.12
C ASP A 55 -28.55 -5.43 4.26
N PHE A 56 -28.63 -5.98 5.49
CA PHE A 56 -28.46 -7.40 5.77
C PHE A 56 -29.79 -8.18 5.85
N ASP A 57 -30.94 -7.49 5.85
CA ASP A 57 -32.24 -8.11 6.03
C ASP A 57 -32.55 -9.06 4.85
N GLY A 58 -32.70 -10.35 5.16
CA GLY A 58 -32.93 -11.40 4.15
C GLY A 58 -31.68 -11.85 3.37
N SER A 59 -30.51 -11.30 3.68
CA SER A 59 -29.25 -11.76 3.09
C SER A 59 -28.75 -13.03 3.78
N TRP A 60 -28.29 -14.01 3.00
CA TRP A 60 -27.65 -15.22 3.53
C TRP A 60 -26.13 -15.20 3.30
N THR A 61 -25.69 -14.47 2.27
CA THR A 61 -24.28 -14.35 1.91
C THR A 61 -23.81 -12.90 1.89
N VAL A 62 -22.48 -12.73 1.94
CA VAL A 62 -21.82 -11.41 1.80
C VAL A 62 -22.03 -10.78 0.42
N PHE A 63 -22.45 -11.58 -0.57
CA PHE A 63 -22.76 -11.11 -1.91
C PHE A 63 -24.17 -10.53 -1.96
N ASP A 64 -25.16 -11.17 -1.33
CA ASP A 64 -26.56 -10.74 -1.37
C ASP A 64 -26.77 -9.36 -0.75
N CYS A 65 -26.01 -9.05 0.31
CA CYS A 65 -26.03 -7.75 0.95
C CYS A 65 -25.09 -6.73 0.27
N GLY A 66 -24.27 -7.12 -0.70
CA GLY A 66 -23.24 -6.27 -1.29
C GLY A 66 -22.08 -5.94 -0.35
N LEU A 67 -21.93 -6.68 0.76
CA LEU A 67 -20.80 -6.50 1.68
C LEU A 67 -19.46 -6.83 1.00
N MET A 68 -19.45 -7.76 0.03
CA MET A 68 -18.24 -8.11 -0.71
C MET A 68 -17.68 -6.92 -1.50
N ASP A 69 -18.56 -6.10 -2.09
CA ASP A 69 -18.14 -4.91 -2.85
C ASP A 69 -17.51 -3.88 -1.91
N ASP A 70 -18.19 -3.58 -0.80
CA ASP A 70 -17.70 -2.67 0.24
C ASP A 70 -16.34 -3.14 0.79
N LEU A 71 -16.22 -4.44 1.08
CA LEU A 71 -15.01 -5.07 1.59
C LEU A 71 -13.86 -4.99 0.58
N SER A 72 -14.15 -5.22 -0.70
CA SER A 72 -13.16 -5.15 -1.77
C SER A 72 -12.64 -3.72 -1.98
N ALA A 73 -13.51 -2.72 -1.94
CA ALA A 73 -13.17 -1.31 -2.08
C ALA A 73 -12.31 -0.82 -0.91
N GLU A 74 -12.72 -1.12 0.33
CA GLU A 74 -11.99 -0.74 1.53
C GLU A 74 -10.62 -1.44 1.64
N THR A 75 -10.53 -2.70 1.20
CA THR A 75 -9.27 -3.44 1.10
C THR A 75 -8.34 -2.81 0.07
N TYR A 76 -8.88 -2.43 -1.09
CA TYR A 76 -8.12 -1.76 -2.14
C TYR A 76 -7.56 -0.42 -1.65
N GLU A 77 -8.36 0.38 -0.95
CA GLU A 77 -7.94 1.66 -0.37
C GLU A 77 -6.87 1.50 0.70
N ALA A 78 -6.94 0.44 1.52
CA ALA A 78 -5.88 0.09 2.45
C ALA A 78 -4.55 -0.20 1.72
N PHE A 79 -4.58 -0.97 0.63
CA PHE A 79 -3.38 -1.20 -0.20
C PHE A 79 -2.86 0.07 -0.87
N ALA A 80 -3.75 0.92 -1.38
CA ALA A 80 -3.37 2.19 -2.00
C ALA A 80 -2.57 3.07 -1.02
N ARG A 81 -3.08 3.22 0.21
CA ARG A 81 -2.40 3.95 1.29
C ARG A 81 -1.04 3.34 1.64
N ASP A 82 -0.96 2.03 1.74
CA ASP A 82 0.30 1.32 2.03
C ASP A 82 1.37 1.54 0.94
N VAL A 83 0.96 1.47 -0.32
CA VAL A 83 1.84 1.74 -1.47
C VAL A 83 2.34 3.17 -1.44
N GLU A 84 1.45 4.14 -1.23
CA GLU A 84 1.81 5.56 -1.15
C GLU A 84 2.78 5.83 0.01
N ASN A 85 2.50 5.27 1.18
CA ASN A 85 3.35 5.34 2.36
C ASN A 85 4.74 4.74 2.08
N GLN A 86 4.82 3.61 1.37
CA GLN A 86 6.11 3.04 1.00
C GLN A 86 6.89 3.96 0.06
N GLN A 87 6.22 4.53 -0.96
CA GLN A 87 6.86 5.44 -1.91
C GLN A 87 7.34 6.74 -1.24
N SER A 88 6.53 7.33 -0.37
CA SER A 88 6.88 8.54 0.36
C SER A 88 8.08 8.32 1.28
N ARG A 89 8.15 7.16 1.96
CA ARG A 89 9.32 6.75 2.76
C ARG A 89 10.58 6.66 1.91
N VAL A 90 10.53 5.97 0.76
CA VAL A 90 11.69 5.83 -0.13
C VAL A 90 12.16 7.20 -0.64
N ARG A 91 11.24 8.08 -1.04
CA ARG A 91 11.57 9.46 -1.46
C ARG A 91 12.25 10.24 -0.33
N ARG A 92 11.72 10.14 0.89
CA ARG A 92 12.30 10.79 2.07
C ARG A 92 13.71 10.27 2.37
N PHE A 93 13.91 8.95 2.31
CA PHE A 93 15.23 8.34 2.51
C PHE A 93 16.25 8.83 1.47
N ARG A 94 15.87 8.91 0.19
CA ARG A 94 16.75 9.45 -0.86
C ARG A 94 17.11 10.91 -0.61
N LYS A 95 16.13 11.73 -0.24
CA LYS A 95 16.36 13.16 0.05
C LYS A 95 17.34 13.32 1.22
N VAL A 96 17.08 12.66 2.34
CA VAL A 96 17.96 12.75 3.53
C VAL A 96 19.33 12.15 3.27
N GLY A 97 19.40 11.03 2.53
CA GLY A 97 20.66 10.42 2.12
C GLY A 97 21.53 11.36 1.29
N PHE A 98 20.92 12.07 0.33
CA PHE A 98 21.63 13.07 -0.47
C PHE A 98 22.15 14.24 0.39
N TRP A 99 21.32 14.78 1.29
CA TRP A 99 21.74 15.86 2.20
C TRP A 99 22.88 15.42 3.12
N THR A 100 22.80 14.21 3.68
CA THR A 100 23.83 13.66 4.59
C THR A 100 25.14 13.43 3.85
N LEU A 101 25.09 12.87 2.65
CA LEU A 101 26.28 12.67 1.81
C LEU A 101 26.92 14.02 1.44
N SER A 102 26.11 15.00 1.05
CA SER A 102 26.59 16.36 0.75
C SER A 102 27.30 16.98 1.95
N LEU A 103 26.71 16.88 3.16
CA LEU A 103 27.34 17.40 4.38
C LEU A 103 28.66 16.69 4.72
N ALA A 104 28.73 15.36 4.57
CA ALA A 104 29.96 14.60 4.81
C ALA A 104 31.08 15.03 3.84
N VAL A 105 30.76 15.24 2.57
CA VAL A 105 31.71 15.74 1.56
C VAL A 105 32.22 17.12 1.92
N HIS A 106 31.34 18.05 2.32
CA HIS A 106 31.75 19.39 2.76
C HIS A 106 32.62 19.35 4.02
N ALA A 107 32.30 18.47 4.99
CA ALA A 107 33.12 18.28 6.19
C ALA A 107 34.52 17.76 5.86
N LEU A 108 34.65 16.81 4.90
CA LEU A 108 35.95 16.33 4.43
C LEU A 108 36.76 17.45 3.78
N PHE A 109 36.15 18.27 2.90
CA PHE A 109 36.84 19.39 2.28
C PHE A 109 37.28 20.46 3.30
N MET A 110 36.43 20.81 4.27
CA MET A 110 36.80 21.74 5.35
C MET A 110 37.93 21.18 6.23
N GLY A 111 37.91 19.88 6.53
CA GLY A 111 38.98 19.22 7.28
C GLY A 111 40.32 19.19 6.54
N MET A 112 40.31 19.06 5.21
CA MET A 112 41.53 19.14 4.39
C MET A 112 42.04 20.58 4.21
N ALA A 113 41.14 21.56 4.13
CA ALA A 113 41.50 22.97 3.99
C ALA A 113 42.07 23.60 5.28
N GLY A 114 41.82 23.01 6.45
CA GLY A 114 42.40 23.43 7.73
C GLY A 114 43.79 22.87 8.04
N ASN A 115 44.39 22.10 7.12
CA ASN A 115 45.73 21.50 7.27
C ASN A 115 46.78 22.11 6.31
N VAL A 116 46.61 23.38 5.95
CA VAL A 116 47.57 24.24 5.22
C VAL A 116 47.68 25.61 5.89
#